data_AF-A0A7S2G1W7-F1
#
_entry.id   AF-A0A7S2G1W7-F1
#
_cell.length_a   1.000
_cell.length_b   1.000
_cell.length_c   1.000
_cell.angle_alpha   90.00
_cell.angle_beta   90.00
_cell.angle_gamma   90.00
#
_symmetry.space_group_name_H-M   'P 1'
#
loop_
_entity.id
_entity.type
_entity.pdbx_description
1 polymer ?
#
loop_
_entity_poly.entity_id
_entity_poly.type
_entity_poly.pdbx_seq_one_letter_code
_entity_poly.pdbx_strand_id
1 'polypeptide(L)'
;GVEVFGGEWSFSDTLYGSGDAIFCVAPQCCPGHTYYQSITMGRTSATEFEFLAMVNRLKRDWTADRYDILKQNCCHFSDHLCRRLGVGGIPTWVKSLASTGAAIIDTSDKCTEAAKEVLGHAYSVASAANALCCTPASNADIVEIVDVCKCGSVDEPMQPPQMSGKTKVSL
;
A
#
# COMPACT_ATOMS: atom_id res chain seq x y z
N GLY A 1 2.42 -8.88 4.98
CA GLY A 1 1.11 -8.73 5.68
C GLY A 1 1.06 -9.54 6.96
N VAL A 2 -0.13 -9.79 7.51
CA VAL A 2 -0.35 -10.59 8.73
C VAL A 2 -0.91 -11.96 8.37
N GLU A 3 -0.18 -13.03 8.68
CA GLU A 3 -0.65 -14.41 8.49
C GLU A 3 -1.43 -14.88 9.72
N VAL A 4 -2.71 -15.23 9.52
CA VAL A 4 -3.57 -15.81 10.56
C VAL A 4 -4.73 -16.57 9.91
N PHE A 5 -5.17 -17.67 10.54
CA PHE A 5 -6.23 -18.55 10.02
C PHE A 5 -6.03 -19.00 8.57
N GLY A 6 -4.78 -19.28 8.18
CA GLY A 6 -4.43 -19.81 6.85
C GLY A 6 -4.34 -18.76 5.73
N GLY A 7 -4.65 -17.49 6.00
CA GLY A 7 -4.54 -16.40 5.04
C GLY A 7 -3.53 -15.33 5.46
N GLU A 8 -2.95 -14.64 4.48
CA GLU A 8 -2.17 -13.42 4.69
C GLU A 8 -3.01 -12.18 4.37
N TRP A 9 -3.18 -11.33 5.37
CA TRP A 9 -4.02 -10.15 5.33
C TRP A 9 -3.18 -8.89 5.19
N SER A 10 -3.55 -8.00 4.27
CA SER A 10 -2.85 -6.74 4.04
C SER A 10 -3.81 -5.62 3.63
N PHE A 11 -3.27 -4.41 3.50
CA PHE A 11 -4.00 -3.18 3.15
C PHE A 11 -3.27 -2.45 2.03
N SER A 12 -4.00 -1.98 1.02
CA SER A 12 -3.46 -1.31 -0.17
C SER A 12 -4.45 -0.28 -0.73
N ASP A 13 -3.94 0.76 -1.42
CA ASP A 13 -4.74 1.71 -2.21
C ASP A 13 -5.38 1.03 -3.43
N THR A 14 -4.78 -0.06 -3.87
CA THR A 14 -5.11 -0.73 -5.11
C THR A 14 -5.22 -2.22 -4.85
N LEU A 15 -6.25 -2.87 -5.40
CA LEU A 15 -6.13 -3.99 -6.35
C LEU A 15 -7.38 -4.89 -6.30
N TYR A 16 -7.78 -5.39 -7.48
CA TYR A 16 -8.77 -6.45 -7.71
C TYR A 16 -10.26 -6.08 -7.81
N GLY A 17 -10.60 -4.87 -8.29
CA GLY A 17 -11.93 -4.60 -8.88
C GLY A 17 -13.14 -4.74 -7.94
N SER A 18 -12.94 -4.97 -6.64
CA SER A 18 -14.00 -5.25 -5.66
C SER A 18 -14.24 -4.13 -4.66
N GLY A 19 -13.46 -3.05 -4.70
CA GLY A 19 -13.65 -1.85 -3.85
C GLY A 19 -13.14 -1.97 -2.41
N ASP A 20 -12.73 -3.15 -1.95
CA ASP A 20 -12.18 -3.36 -0.61
C ASP A 20 -10.66 -3.20 -0.58
N ALA A 21 -10.15 -2.35 0.33
CA ALA A 21 -8.72 -2.09 0.47
C ALA A 21 -8.00 -3.07 1.42
N ILE A 22 -8.74 -3.76 2.29
CA ILE A 22 -8.23 -4.91 3.04
C ILE A 22 -8.49 -6.17 2.23
N PHE A 23 -7.43 -6.91 1.92
CA PHE A 23 -7.48 -8.12 1.13
C PHE A 23 -6.76 -9.28 1.83
N CYS A 24 -7.05 -10.50 1.37
CA CYS A 24 -6.43 -11.73 1.83
C CYS A 24 -5.86 -12.50 0.65
N VAL A 25 -4.65 -13.03 0.79
CA VAL A 25 -3.96 -13.86 -0.20
C VAL A 25 -3.40 -15.11 0.46
N ALA A 26 -2.90 -16.03 -0.35
CA ALA A 26 -2.09 -17.13 0.15
C ALA A 26 -0.84 -16.57 0.86
N PRO A 27 -0.42 -17.14 2.00
CA PRO A 27 0.78 -16.73 2.70
C PRO A 27 1.99 -16.64 1.78
N GLN A 28 2.78 -15.57 1.94
CA GLN A 28 4.02 -15.30 1.21
C GLN A 28 3.83 -14.98 -0.28
N CYS A 29 2.58 -14.86 -0.74
CA CYS A 29 2.23 -14.63 -2.13
C CYS A 29 1.61 -13.24 -2.36
N CYS A 30 1.94 -12.24 -1.55
CA CYS A 30 1.39 -10.89 -1.69
C CYS A 30 1.83 -10.25 -3.02
N PRO A 31 0.88 -9.92 -3.93
CA PRO A 31 1.20 -9.29 -5.21
C PRO A 31 1.93 -7.95 -5.02
N GLY A 32 2.85 -7.65 -5.95
CA GLY A 32 3.65 -6.42 -5.90
C GLY A 32 4.72 -6.39 -4.79
N HIS A 33 4.87 -7.46 -4.01
CA HIS A 33 5.86 -7.59 -2.95
C HIS A 33 6.70 -8.85 -3.16
N THR A 34 7.98 -8.78 -2.78
CA THR A 34 8.86 -9.96 -2.73
C THR A 34 9.01 -10.38 -1.28
N TYR A 35 8.53 -11.58 -0.96
CA TYR A 35 8.66 -12.13 0.39
C TYR A 35 10.13 -12.26 0.82
N TYR A 36 10.42 -11.80 2.03
CA TYR A 36 11.73 -11.88 2.66
C TYR A 36 11.74 -12.87 3.83
N GLN A 37 10.83 -12.70 4.80
CA GLN A 37 10.75 -13.58 5.97
C GLN A 37 9.42 -13.45 6.72
N SER A 38 9.10 -14.43 7.55
CA SER A 38 7.98 -14.38 8.51
C SER A 38 8.48 -14.32 9.96
N ILE A 39 7.89 -13.44 10.75
CA ILE A 39 8.17 -13.25 12.18
C ILE A 39 6.98 -13.78 12.98
N THR A 40 7.23 -14.70 13.92
CA THR A 40 6.16 -15.22 14.79
C THR A 40 5.77 -14.17 15.83
N MET A 41 4.49 -13.82 15.87
CA MET A 41 3.96 -12.81 16.81
C MET A 41 3.34 -13.43 18.06
N GLY A 42 2.82 -14.66 17.95
CA GLY A 42 2.18 -15.36 19.06
C GLY A 42 0.96 -16.14 18.61
N ARG A 43 0.05 -16.39 19.55
CA ARG A 43 -1.25 -17.04 19.30
C ARG A 43 -2.35 -16.08 19.70
N THR A 44 -3.35 -15.93 18.83
CA THR A 44 -4.57 -15.21 19.19
C THR A 44 -5.54 -16.14 19.94
N SER A 45 -6.29 -15.60 20.88
CA SER A 45 -7.43 -16.27 21.51
C SER A 45 -8.71 -16.13 20.70
N ALA A 46 -8.73 -15.27 19.67
CA ALA A 46 -9.88 -15.11 18.79
C ALA A 46 -10.14 -16.41 18.02
N THR A 47 -11.41 -16.68 17.78
CA THR A 47 -11.85 -17.63 16.76
C THR A 47 -11.75 -17.01 15.37
N GLU A 48 -11.75 -17.85 14.34
CA GLU A 48 -11.78 -17.36 12.95
C GLU A 48 -13.03 -16.53 12.66
N PHE A 49 -14.18 -16.90 13.24
CA PHE A 49 -15.42 -16.13 13.10
C PHE A 49 -15.30 -14.73 13.70
N GLU A 50 -14.77 -14.62 14.93
CA GLU A 50 -14.53 -13.32 15.58
C GLU A 50 -13.52 -12.48 14.79
N PHE A 51 -12.50 -13.13 14.23
CA PHE A 51 -11.51 -12.48 13.38
C PHE A 51 -12.12 -11.94 12.09
N LEU A 52 -12.92 -12.72 11.37
CA LEU A 52 -13.59 -12.23 10.15
C LEU A 52 -14.57 -11.09 10.47
N ALA A 53 -15.31 -11.19 11.58
CA ALA A 53 -16.16 -10.10 12.06
C ALA A 53 -15.35 -8.86 12.46
N MET A 54 -14.12 -9.02 12.95
CA MET A 54 -13.19 -7.93 13.21
C MET A 54 -12.71 -7.29 11.90
N VAL A 55 -12.26 -8.07 10.92
CA VAL A 55 -11.81 -7.57 9.62
C VAL A 55 -12.92 -6.81 8.90
N ASN A 56 -14.15 -7.34 8.88
CA ASN A 56 -15.30 -6.65 8.31
C ASN A 56 -15.59 -5.30 8.97
N ARG A 57 -15.34 -5.18 10.28
CA ARG A 57 -15.44 -3.88 10.97
C ARG A 57 -14.32 -2.93 10.57
N LEU A 58 -13.10 -3.43 10.39
CA LEU A 58 -11.94 -2.64 9.96
C LEU A 58 -12.08 -2.10 8.55
N LYS A 59 -12.74 -2.83 7.63
CA LYS A 59 -13.00 -2.37 6.25
C LYS A 59 -13.70 -1.01 6.17
N ARG A 60 -14.40 -0.59 7.23
CA ARG A 60 -15.06 0.73 7.32
C ARG A 60 -14.09 1.88 7.59
N ASP A 61 -12.98 1.60 8.26
CA ASP A 61 -11.97 2.60 8.67
C ASP A 61 -10.72 2.56 7.77
N TRP A 62 -10.50 1.42 7.11
CA TRP A 62 -9.37 1.13 6.24
C TRP A 62 -9.87 0.98 4.80
N THR A 63 -10.34 2.08 4.24
CA THR A 63 -10.81 2.19 2.86
C THR A 63 -9.68 2.60 1.92
N ALA A 64 -9.85 2.36 0.62
CA ALA A 64 -8.79 2.60 -0.37
C ALA A 64 -8.39 4.07 -0.46
N ASP A 65 -9.36 4.97 -0.37
CA ASP A 65 -9.17 6.43 -0.34
C ASP A 65 -8.39 6.93 0.89
N ARG A 66 -8.27 6.09 1.93
CA ARG A 66 -7.49 6.37 3.12
C ARG A 66 -6.10 5.77 3.10
N TYR A 67 -5.73 5.07 2.04
CA TYR A 67 -4.36 4.60 1.92
C TYR A 67 -3.42 5.78 1.68
N ASP A 68 -2.45 5.90 2.57
CA ASP A 68 -1.40 6.92 2.53
C ASP A 68 -0.08 6.19 2.80
N ILE A 69 0.84 6.25 1.84
CA ILE A 69 2.15 5.58 1.88
C ILE A 69 2.89 5.90 3.19
N LEU A 70 2.67 7.08 3.78
CA LEU A 70 3.38 7.57 4.95
C LEU A 70 2.61 7.38 6.25
N LYS A 71 1.30 7.62 6.23
CA LYS A 71 0.47 7.75 7.45
C LYS A 71 -0.46 6.57 7.68
N GLN A 72 -0.83 5.85 6.63
CA GLN A 72 -1.81 4.77 6.70
C GLN A 72 -1.57 3.78 5.56
N ASN A 73 -0.63 2.86 5.78
CA ASN A 73 -0.20 1.86 4.80
C ASN A 73 -0.30 0.43 5.36
N CYS A 74 0.20 -0.55 4.62
CA CYS A 74 0.20 -1.96 5.01
C CYS A 74 0.89 -2.25 6.37
N CYS A 75 1.92 -1.48 6.75
CA CYS A 75 2.60 -1.62 8.03
C CYS A 75 1.74 -1.11 9.19
N HIS A 76 1.07 0.03 9.02
CA HIS A 76 0.13 0.57 10.00
C HIS A 76 -1.04 -0.39 10.21
N PHE A 77 -1.57 -0.93 9.12
CA PHE A 77 -2.62 -1.94 9.17
C PHE A 77 -2.17 -3.19 9.92
N SER A 78 -1.00 -3.74 9.57
CA SER A 78 -0.45 -4.95 10.21
C SER A 78 -0.25 -4.74 11.71
N ASP A 79 0.27 -3.59 12.11
CA ASP A 79 0.45 -3.21 13.52
C ASP A 79 -0.88 -3.09 14.27
N HIS A 80 -1.88 -2.46 13.64
CA HIS A 80 -3.22 -2.35 14.22
C HIS A 80 -3.88 -3.73 14.35
N LEU A 81 -3.78 -4.58 13.33
CA LEU A 81 -4.36 -5.91 13.32
C LEU A 81 -3.71 -6.83 14.36
N CYS A 82 -2.38 -6.86 14.46
CA CYS A 82 -1.67 -7.64 15.47
C CYS A 82 -2.10 -7.25 16.90
N ARG A 83 -2.27 -5.95 17.17
CA ARG A 83 -2.77 -5.50 18.49
C ARG A 83 -4.19 -5.94 18.75
N ARG A 84 -5.08 -5.86 17.75
CA ARG A 84 -6.47 -6.33 17.88
C ARG A 84 -6.56 -7.85 18.07
N LEU A 85 -5.61 -8.60 17.52
CA LEU A 85 -5.46 -10.04 17.72
C LEU A 85 -4.88 -10.42 19.10
N GLY A 86 -4.42 -9.44 19.89
CA GLY A 86 -3.85 -9.67 21.22
C GLY A 86 -2.41 -10.19 21.21
N VAL A 87 -1.70 -10.12 20.08
CA VAL A 87 -0.32 -10.63 19.92
C VAL A 87 0.74 -9.52 19.99
N GLY A 88 0.36 -8.32 20.45
CA GLY A 88 1.23 -7.15 20.49
C GLY A 88 1.30 -6.41 19.15
N GLY A 89 2.15 -5.38 19.09
CA GLY A 89 2.43 -4.64 17.84
C GLY A 89 3.53 -5.30 17.02
N ILE A 90 3.63 -4.97 15.73
CA ILE A 90 4.72 -5.47 14.89
C ILE A 90 6.08 -4.93 15.38
N PRO A 91 7.20 -5.64 15.10
CA PRO A 91 8.52 -5.18 15.52
C PRO A 91 8.81 -3.75 15.04
N THR A 92 9.38 -2.94 15.93
CA THR A 92 9.61 -1.50 15.68
C THR A 92 10.44 -1.27 14.43
N TRP A 93 11.41 -2.13 14.11
CA TRP A 93 12.24 -1.99 12.92
C TRP A 93 11.45 -2.16 11.61
N VAL A 94 10.44 -3.04 11.58
CA VAL A 94 9.52 -3.19 10.43
C VAL A 94 8.73 -1.90 10.22
N LYS A 95 8.20 -1.35 11.31
CA LYS A 95 7.46 -0.09 11.29
C LYS A 95 8.34 1.11 10.96
N SER A 96 9.57 1.12 11.46
CA SER A 96 10.54 2.20 11.25
C SER A 96 11.02 2.25 9.81
N LEU A 97 11.15 1.10 9.12
CA LEU A 97 11.40 1.06 7.68
C LEU A 97 10.31 1.81 6.90
N ALA A 98 9.03 1.57 7.24
CA ALA A 98 7.93 2.30 6.64
C ALA A 98 7.99 3.81 6.96
N SER A 99 8.23 4.19 8.22
CA SER A 99 8.34 5.60 8.62
C SER A 99 9.57 6.32 8.05
N THR A 100 10.69 5.61 7.87
CA THR A 100 11.94 6.18 7.31
C THR A 100 11.81 6.35 5.81
N GLY A 101 11.29 5.35 5.10
CA GLY A 101 10.94 5.48 3.69
C GLY A 101 9.98 6.65 3.48
N ALA A 102 9.03 6.82 4.40
CA ALA A 102 8.08 7.91 4.34
C ALA A 102 8.71 9.31 4.47
N ALA A 103 9.63 9.49 5.41
CA ALA A 103 10.33 10.77 5.59
C ALA A 103 11.17 11.17 4.37
N ILE A 104 11.75 10.19 3.67
CA ILE A 104 12.52 10.41 2.44
C ILE A 104 11.61 10.86 1.30
N ILE A 105 10.42 10.24 1.16
CA ILE A 105 9.44 10.61 0.12
C ILE A 105 8.88 12.01 0.37
N ASP A 106 8.46 12.33 1.61
CA ASP A 106 7.93 13.66 1.95
C ASP A 106 8.96 14.79 1.69
N THR A 107 10.23 14.52 1.95
CA THR A 107 11.32 15.47 1.61
C THR A 107 11.46 15.64 0.10
N SER A 108 11.30 14.55 -0.66
CA SER A 108 11.39 14.56 -2.12
C SER A 108 10.21 15.32 -2.74
N ASP A 109 8.99 15.11 -2.25
CA ASP A 109 7.79 15.81 -2.70
C ASP A 109 7.90 17.33 -2.44
N LYS A 110 8.37 17.73 -1.25
CA LYS A 110 8.64 19.14 -0.94
C LYS A 110 9.67 19.77 -1.87
N CYS A 111 10.74 19.04 -2.20
CA CYS A 111 11.75 19.50 -3.15
C CYS A 111 11.19 19.65 -4.57
N THR A 112 10.29 18.75 -4.98
CA THR A 112 9.65 18.84 -6.32
C THR A 112 8.62 19.97 -6.39
N GLU A 113 7.84 20.22 -5.34
CA GLU A 113 6.92 21.37 -5.29
C GLU A 113 7.69 22.70 -5.28
N ALA A 114 8.77 22.81 -4.52
CA ALA A 114 9.64 23.99 -4.56
C ALA A 114 10.25 24.20 -5.96
N ALA A 115 10.63 23.12 -6.65
CA ALA A 115 11.12 23.21 -8.03
C ALA A 115 10.02 23.63 -9.02
N LYS A 116 8.77 23.16 -8.85
CA LYS A 116 7.62 23.59 -9.66
C LYS A 116 7.28 25.07 -9.43
N GLU A 117 7.40 25.57 -8.21
CA GLU A 117 7.19 27.00 -7.92
C GLU A 117 8.25 27.87 -8.61
N VAL A 118 9.52 27.47 -8.55
CA VAL A 118 10.62 28.14 -9.27
C VAL A 118 10.43 28.07 -10.79
N LEU A 119 10.02 26.90 -11.32
CA LEU A 119 9.70 26.73 -12.74
C LEU A 119 8.48 27.57 -13.17
N GLY A 120 7.45 27.67 -12.32
CA GLY A 120 6.27 28.51 -12.57
C GLY A 120 6.62 29.98 -12.64
N HIS A 121 7.51 30.45 -11.75
CA HIS A 121 8.08 31.79 -11.84
C HIS A 121 8.92 31.96 -13.11
N ALA A 122 9.76 30.99 -13.48
CA ALA A 122 10.56 31.05 -14.70
C ALA A 122 9.68 31.10 -15.97
N TYR A 123 8.59 30.33 -16.02
CA TYR A 123 7.62 30.34 -17.12
C TYR A 123 6.83 31.67 -17.19
N SER A 124 6.48 32.27 -16.05
CA SER A 124 5.84 33.59 -16.01
C SER A 124 6.77 34.67 -16.56
N VAL A 125 8.05 34.65 -16.18
CA VAL A 125 9.07 35.58 -16.69
C VAL A 125 9.35 35.35 -18.17
N ALA A 126 9.42 34.08 -18.62
CA ALA A 126 9.59 33.73 -20.02
C ALA A 126 8.36 34.09 -20.87
N SER A 127 7.14 33.96 -20.34
CA SER A 127 5.90 34.37 -21.00
C SER A 127 5.83 35.89 -21.17
N ALA A 128 6.24 36.65 -20.13
CA ALA A 128 6.40 38.11 -20.24
C ALA A 128 7.45 38.52 -21.27
N ALA A 129 8.54 37.74 -21.41
CA ALA A 129 9.54 37.95 -22.45
C ALA A 129 9.03 37.58 -23.86
N ASN A 130 8.21 36.52 -23.99
CA ASN A 130 7.65 36.07 -25.26
C ASN A 130 6.51 36.98 -25.77
N ALA A 131 5.87 37.75 -24.87
CA ALA A 131 4.94 38.83 -25.25
C ALA A 131 5.63 40.01 -25.98
N LEU A 132 6.97 40.09 -25.97
CA LEU A 132 7.73 41.09 -26.71
C LEU A 132 8.25 40.64 -28.08
N CYS A 133 8.19 39.36 -28.45
CA CYS A 133 8.79 38.89 -29.70
C CYS A 133 7.85 37.99 -30.51
N CYS A 134 7.31 38.54 -31.60
CA CYS A 134 6.61 37.78 -32.64
C CYS A 134 7.55 36.81 -33.37
N THR A 135 7.22 35.53 -33.44
CA THR A 135 7.03 34.69 -34.67
C THR A 135 6.98 33.18 -34.34
N PRO A 136 6.36 32.33 -35.19
CA PRO A 136 6.02 30.94 -34.85
C PRO A 136 7.03 29.93 -35.41
N ALA A 137 7.27 28.83 -34.69
CA ALA A 137 7.87 27.62 -35.27
C ALA A 137 7.36 26.35 -34.58
N SER A 138 7.36 25.29 -35.39
CA SER A 138 6.57 24.06 -35.38
C SER A 138 6.98 22.95 -34.40
N ASN A 139 5.98 22.11 -34.11
CA ASN A 139 5.96 20.82 -33.41
C ASN A 139 7.20 19.91 -33.54
N ALA A 140 7.55 19.30 -32.41
CA ALA A 140 8.13 17.97 -32.29
C ALA A 140 7.50 17.24 -31.09
N ASP A 141 7.74 15.92 -31.01
CA ASP A 141 7.54 15.00 -29.87
C ASP A 141 6.20 14.22 -29.82
N ILE A 142 6.12 12.91 -29.50
CA ILE A 142 6.99 11.99 -28.74
C ILE A 142 6.65 10.51 -29.09
N VAL A 143 7.58 9.60 -28.77
CA VAL A 143 7.48 8.13 -28.81
C VAL A 143 7.09 7.59 -27.42
N GLU A 144 6.09 6.72 -27.29
CA GLU A 144 5.88 5.76 -26.18
C GLU A 144 4.91 4.65 -26.64
N ILE A 145 4.81 3.41 -26.13
CA ILE A 145 5.57 2.48 -25.26
C ILE A 145 4.95 1.09 -25.55
N VAL A 146 5.73 0.03 -25.37
CA VAL A 146 5.43 -1.36 -25.73
C VAL A 146 4.58 -2.10 -24.68
N ASP A 147 3.55 -2.77 -25.21
CA ASP A 147 2.82 -4.02 -24.90
C ASP A 147 2.66 -4.63 -23.48
N VAL A 148 1.47 -5.22 -23.33
CA VAL A 148 0.81 -5.76 -22.13
C VAL A 148 1.06 -7.26 -21.99
N CYS A 149 1.36 -7.74 -20.78
CA CYS A 149 1.30 -9.17 -20.44
C CYS A 149 0.17 -9.46 -19.43
N LYS A 150 -0.69 -10.42 -19.81
CA LYS A 150 -1.84 -10.93 -19.05
C LYS A 150 -1.44 -12.14 -18.16
N CYS A 151 -2.10 -12.27 -17.02
CA CYS A 151 -2.24 -13.51 -16.22
C CYS A 151 -3.64 -13.41 -15.58
N GLY A 152 -4.58 -14.37 -15.67
CA GLY A 152 -4.48 -15.82 -15.57
C GLY A 152 -5.26 -16.22 -14.31
N SER A 153 -6.51 -16.67 -14.46
CA SER A 153 -7.49 -16.96 -13.39
C SER A 153 -7.43 -18.40 -12.91
N VAL A 154 -7.58 -18.65 -11.58
CA VAL A 154 -8.06 -19.93 -11.01
C VAL A 154 -8.82 -19.75 -9.67
N ASP A 155 -10.13 -20.00 -9.74
CA ASP A 155 -11.09 -20.82 -8.95
C ASP A 155 -11.12 -21.00 -7.40
N GLU A 156 -12.34 -20.76 -6.88
CA GLU A 156 -13.20 -21.42 -5.84
C GLU A 156 -12.76 -21.74 -4.37
N PRO A 157 -13.74 -21.79 -3.42
CA PRO A 157 -13.53 -21.57 -1.98
C PRO A 157 -13.49 -22.85 -1.12
N MET A 158 -12.89 -22.76 0.08
CA MET A 158 -12.94 -23.83 1.09
C MET A 158 -13.27 -23.29 2.49
N GLN A 159 -14.26 -23.90 3.15
CA GLN A 159 -14.75 -23.58 4.52
C GLN A 159 -13.83 -24.14 5.64
N PRO A 160 -13.85 -23.57 6.86
CA PRO A 160 -12.74 -23.69 7.80
C PRO A 160 -12.93 -24.67 8.98
N PRO A 161 -11.84 -25.25 9.52
CA PRO A 161 -11.81 -25.89 10.83
C PRO A 161 -11.44 -24.89 11.96
N GLN A 162 -12.16 -25.00 13.08
CA GLN A 162 -11.95 -24.22 14.31
C GLN A 162 -10.58 -24.56 14.94
N MET A 163 -9.56 -23.74 14.69
CA MET A 163 -8.26 -23.83 15.35
C MET A 163 -7.80 -22.45 15.79
N SER A 164 -7.34 -22.31 17.04
CA SER A 164 -6.65 -21.09 17.49
C SER A 164 -5.51 -20.76 16.51
N GLY A 165 -5.56 -19.60 15.87
CA GLY A 165 -4.61 -19.22 14.83
C GLY A 165 -3.24 -18.86 15.40
N LYS A 166 -2.17 -19.51 14.92
CA LYS A 166 -0.82 -18.95 15.05
C LYS A 166 -0.77 -17.68 14.20
N THR A 167 -0.24 -16.59 14.77
CA THR A 167 -0.12 -15.32 14.06
C THR A 167 1.34 -15.05 13.71
N LYS A 168 1.59 -14.66 12.47
CA LYS A 168 2.88 -14.17 11.99
C LYS A 168 2.73 -12.87 11.24
N VAL A 169 3.83 -12.13 11.11
CA VAL A 169 3.97 -11.00 10.20
C VAL A 169 4.94 -11.40 9.10
N SER A 170 4.54 -11.26 7.85
CA SER A 170 5.35 -11.51 6.67
C SER A 170 5.79 -10.20 6.04
N LEU A 171 7.09 -10.14 5.74
CA LEU A 171 7.79 -9.00 5.16
C LEU A 171 8.03 -9.24 3.68
#